data_AF-A0A536JLX3-F1
#
_entry.id   AF-A0A536JLX3-F1
#
_cell.length_a   1.000
_cell.length_b   1.000
_cell.length_c   1.000
_cell.angle_alpha   90.00
_cell.angle_beta   90.00
_cell.angle_gamma   90.00
#
_symmetry.space_group_name_H-M   'P 1'
#
loop_
_entity.id
_entity.type
_entity.pdbx_description
1 polymer ?
#
loop_
_entity_poly.entity_id
_entity_poly.type
_entity_poly.pdbx_seq_one_letter_code
_entity_poly.pdbx_strand_id
1 'polypeptide(L)'
;MKFATVFLVLFVVAAALAPLDVVHLYRRRERDPSVDQNERLTALAGASLYVLLVAIALTIVQLPEQLPLHYLVGFLLIPPVALKLASTGYRFTRYYLGGAVEGRADAPPALFRFIVAPLLVASTLVVFASGLELWAFGLAYGREWMTAHTVGAVVLVLSSGAHVTGHLRRSAAAVIEELRASAPHGASIRRSIVIGSLVLGLALALASLLYASPFPPNAAGA
;
A
#
# COMPACT_ATOMS: atom_id res chain seq x y z
N MET A 1 -15.28 -18.15 -1.37
CA MET A 1 -14.24 -18.78 -2.22
C MET A 1 -13.98 -18.06 -3.55
N LYS A 2 -14.97 -17.75 -4.40
CA LYS A 2 -14.71 -17.19 -5.76
C LYS A 2 -13.98 -15.82 -5.78
N PHE A 3 -14.32 -14.89 -4.88
CA PHE A 3 -13.71 -13.54 -4.88
C PHE A 3 -12.24 -13.52 -4.43
N ALA A 4 -11.86 -14.30 -3.42
CA ALA A 4 -10.50 -14.32 -2.90
C ALA A 4 -9.49 -14.89 -3.92
N THR A 5 -9.91 -15.91 -4.67
CA THR A 5 -9.12 -16.44 -5.79
C THR A 5 -8.98 -15.42 -6.91
N VAL A 6 -10.05 -14.69 -7.25
CA VAL A 6 -9.98 -13.59 -8.23
C VAL A 6 -9.03 -12.48 -7.75
N PHE A 7 -9.04 -12.13 -6.47
CA PHE A 7 -8.13 -11.17 -5.88
C PHE A 7 -6.66 -11.60 -6.00
N LEU A 8 -6.35 -12.84 -5.60
CA LEU A 8 -5.00 -13.40 -5.68
C LEU A 8 -4.52 -13.49 -7.14
N VAL A 9 -5.39 -13.98 -8.03
CA VAL A 9 -5.10 -14.07 -9.46
C VAL A 9 -4.87 -12.69 -10.06
N LEU A 10 -5.71 -11.69 -9.77
CA LEU A 10 -5.52 -10.32 -10.27
C LEU A 10 -4.20 -9.72 -9.80
N PHE A 11 -3.78 -9.99 -8.56
CA PHE A 11 -2.51 -9.47 -8.02
C PHE A 11 -1.28 -10.14 -8.66
N VAL A 12 -1.33 -11.45 -8.86
CA VAL A 12 -0.26 -12.23 -9.52
C VAL A 12 -0.22 -11.95 -11.02
N VAL A 13 -1.38 -11.87 -11.68
CA VAL A 13 -1.51 -11.55 -13.11
C VAL A 13 -1.11 -10.11 -13.39
N ALA A 14 -1.43 -9.15 -12.53
CA ALA A 14 -0.94 -7.78 -12.64
C ALA A 14 0.60 -7.72 -12.58
N ALA A 15 1.23 -8.49 -11.69
CA ALA A 15 2.69 -8.60 -11.65
C ALA A 15 3.26 -9.25 -12.93
N ALA A 16 2.56 -10.23 -13.51
CA ALA A 16 2.99 -10.95 -14.72
C ALA A 16 2.73 -10.20 -16.04
N LEU A 17 1.67 -9.40 -16.12
CA LEU A 17 1.26 -8.62 -17.30
C LEU A 17 1.92 -7.25 -17.38
N ALA A 18 2.73 -6.86 -16.41
CA ALA A 18 3.51 -5.63 -16.49
C ALA A 18 4.35 -5.67 -17.79
N PRO A 19 4.06 -4.81 -18.79
CA PRO A 19 4.63 -4.95 -20.12
C PRO A 19 6.17 -4.98 -20.04
N LEU A 20 6.75 -5.99 -20.70
CA LEU A 20 8.21 -6.16 -20.73
C LEU A 20 8.93 -5.09 -21.57
N ASP A 21 8.18 -4.35 -22.38
CA ASP A 21 8.68 -3.30 -23.26
C ASP A 21 7.92 -1.98 -23.05
N VAL A 22 8.43 -1.18 -22.12
CA VAL A 22 8.44 0.28 -22.29
C VAL A 22 9.80 0.75 -21.80
N VAL A 23 10.78 0.68 -22.70
CA VAL A 23 12.04 1.41 -22.57
C VAL A 23 11.90 2.66 -23.43
N HIS A 24 11.90 3.83 -22.79
CA HIS A 24 12.79 4.91 -23.22
C HIS A 24 12.84 6.07 -22.20
N LEU A 25 14.08 6.31 -21.74
CA LEU A 25 14.73 7.61 -21.63
C LEU A 25 14.10 8.67 -20.74
N TYR A 26 14.31 8.53 -19.43
CA TYR A 26 14.63 9.72 -18.65
C TYR A 26 16.13 9.98 -18.73
N ARG A 27 16.48 10.86 -19.68
CA ARG A 27 17.71 11.64 -19.63
C ARG A 27 17.89 12.12 -18.19
N ARG A 28 19.04 11.77 -17.62
CA ARG A 28 19.56 12.18 -16.31
C ARG A 28 19.67 13.71 -16.27
N ARG A 29 18.54 14.41 -16.22
CA ARG A 29 18.49 15.82 -15.83
C ARG A 29 18.81 15.82 -14.34
N GLU A 30 19.71 16.68 -13.91
CA GLU A 30 20.08 16.84 -12.49
C GLU A 30 18.81 17.11 -11.69
N ARG A 31 18.20 16.06 -11.15
CA ARG A 31 17.07 16.16 -10.24
C ARG A 31 17.63 16.59 -8.89
N ASP A 32 16.90 17.44 -8.19
CA ASP A 32 17.19 17.75 -6.80
C ASP A 32 17.39 16.44 -6.02
N PRO A 33 18.53 16.25 -5.33
CA PRO A 33 18.80 15.06 -4.52
C PRO A 33 17.67 14.70 -3.55
N SER A 34 16.88 15.68 -3.08
CA SER A 34 15.73 15.44 -2.21
C SER A 34 14.60 14.64 -2.88
N VAL A 35 14.44 14.78 -4.20
CA VAL A 35 13.45 14.04 -5.00
C VAL A 35 13.86 12.58 -5.13
N ASP A 36 15.13 12.32 -5.46
CA ASP A 36 15.66 10.97 -5.60
C ASP A 36 15.64 10.22 -4.26
N GLN A 37 15.97 10.90 -3.16
CA GLN A 37 15.89 10.33 -1.82
C GLN A 37 14.46 9.97 -1.41
N ASN A 38 13.49 10.85 -1.68
CA ASN A 38 12.09 10.55 -1.41
C ASN A 38 11.56 9.43 -2.31
N GLU A 39 11.96 9.38 -3.59
CA GLU A 39 11.58 8.31 -4.51
C GLU A 39 12.05 6.94 -3.99
N ARG A 40 13.29 6.84 -3.51
CA ARG A 40 13.84 5.60 -2.91
C ARG A 40 13.10 5.18 -1.65
N LEU A 41 12.79 6.12 -0.74
CA LEU A 41 11.97 5.83 0.45
C LEU A 41 10.57 5.34 0.05
N THR A 42 9.94 6.02 -0.90
CA THR A 42 8.61 5.69 -1.42
C THR A 42 8.61 4.31 -2.09
N ALA A 43 9.68 3.96 -2.80
CA ALA A 43 9.83 2.67 -3.46
C ALA A 43 10.02 1.53 -2.45
N LEU A 44 10.89 1.70 -1.44
CA LEU A 44 11.06 0.73 -0.36
C LEU A 44 9.76 0.50 0.42
N ALA A 45 9.08 1.58 0.84
CA ALA A 45 7.79 1.48 1.51
C ALA A 45 6.75 0.77 0.62
N GLY A 46 6.73 1.07 -0.68
CA GLY A 46 5.86 0.40 -1.65
C GLY A 46 6.14 -1.09 -1.79
N ALA A 47 7.41 -1.50 -1.80
CA ALA A 47 7.80 -2.91 -1.86
C ALA A 47 7.36 -3.67 -0.60
N SER A 48 7.57 -3.09 0.59
CA SER A 48 7.09 -3.66 1.85
C SER A 48 5.56 -3.81 1.85
N LEU A 49 4.84 -2.77 1.41
CA LEU A 49 3.38 -2.81 1.29
C LEU A 49 2.90 -3.85 0.28
N TYR A 50 3.59 -4.04 -0.84
CA TYR A 50 3.25 -5.09 -1.81
C TYR A 50 3.31 -6.48 -1.16
N VAL A 51 4.38 -6.78 -0.42
CA VAL A 51 4.52 -8.06 0.30
C VAL A 51 3.40 -8.25 1.32
N LEU A 52 3.10 -7.22 2.11
CA LEU A 52 2.04 -7.28 3.11
C LEU A 52 0.63 -7.35 2.49
N LEU A 53 0.40 -6.70 1.34
CA LEU A 53 -0.85 -6.81 0.58
C LEU A 53 -1.06 -8.22 0.01
N VAL A 54 0.01 -8.89 -0.42
CA VAL A 54 -0.06 -10.32 -0.77
C VAL A 54 -0.41 -11.14 0.46
N ALA A 55 0.25 -10.91 1.59
CA ALA A 55 0.00 -11.63 2.83
C ALA A 55 -1.47 -11.50 3.28
N ILE A 56 -2.03 -10.28 3.29
CA ILE A 56 -3.44 -10.09 3.68
C ILE A 56 -4.41 -10.65 2.62
N ALA A 57 -4.06 -10.66 1.34
CA ALA A 57 -4.89 -11.30 0.31
C ALA A 57 -4.97 -12.81 0.52
N LEU A 58 -3.88 -13.45 0.95
CA LEU A 58 -3.85 -14.88 1.27
C LEU A 58 -4.79 -15.22 2.45
N THR A 59 -4.88 -14.34 3.45
CA THR A 59 -5.80 -14.59 4.59
C THR A 59 -7.27 -14.59 4.18
N ILE A 60 -7.61 -13.90 3.08
CA ILE A 60 -8.99 -13.81 2.59
C ILE A 60 -9.43 -15.12 1.89
N VAL A 61 -8.48 -15.94 1.41
CA VAL A 61 -8.76 -17.19 0.67
C VAL A 61 -9.52 -18.20 1.52
N GLN A 62 -9.19 -18.28 2.80
CA GLN A 62 -9.75 -19.25 3.75
C GLN A 62 -10.50 -18.57 4.90
N LEU A 63 -11.22 -17.48 4.61
CA LEU A 63 -12.16 -16.92 5.58
C LEU A 63 -13.33 -17.90 5.82
N PRO A 64 -13.79 -18.07 7.07
CA PRO A 64 -13.45 -17.25 8.26
C PRO A 64 -12.26 -17.73 9.11
N GLU A 65 -11.68 -18.90 8.84
CA GLU A 65 -10.66 -19.54 9.69
C GLU A 65 -9.41 -18.65 9.91
N GLN A 66 -9.05 -17.84 8.90
CA GLN A 66 -7.88 -16.94 8.95
C GLN A 66 -8.21 -15.51 9.41
N LEU A 67 -9.39 -15.29 10.00
CA LEU A 67 -9.79 -13.96 10.46
C LEU A 67 -8.83 -13.33 11.49
N PRO A 68 -8.28 -14.05 12.48
CA PRO A 68 -7.28 -13.49 13.38
C PRO A 68 -6.02 -13.01 12.65
N LEU A 69 -5.56 -13.78 11.66
CA LEU A 69 -4.40 -13.40 10.83
C LEU A 69 -4.71 -12.19 9.94
N HIS A 70 -5.94 -12.10 9.41
CA HIS A 70 -6.37 -10.96 8.62
C HIS A 70 -6.26 -9.65 9.41
N TYR A 71 -6.72 -9.64 10.67
CA TYR A 71 -6.58 -8.48 11.55
C TYR A 71 -5.13 -8.18 11.89
N LEU A 72 -4.34 -9.20 12.24
CA LEU A 72 -2.91 -9.01 12.57
C LEU A 72 -2.13 -8.38 11.41
N VAL A 73 -2.32 -8.89 10.19
CA VAL A 73 -1.69 -8.30 9.00
C VAL A 73 -2.26 -6.91 8.71
N GLY A 74 -3.55 -6.70 8.95
CA GLY A 74 -4.20 -5.38 8.90
C GLY A 74 -3.51 -4.36 9.82
N PHE A 75 -3.31 -4.69 11.10
CA PHE A 75 -2.60 -3.81 12.03
C PHE A 75 -1.14 -3.57 11.63
N LEU A 76 -0.45 -4.61 11.17
CA LEU A 76 0.92 -4.51 10.67
C LEU A 76 1.05 -3.55 9.48
N LEU A 77 0.03 -3.47 8.62
CA LEU A 77 0.00 -2.57 7.47
C LEU A 77 -0.15 -1.09 7.84
N ILE A 78 -0.75 -0.74 8.98
CA ILE A 78 -1.13 0.65 9.30
C ILE A 78 0.09 1.60 9.25
N PRO A 79 1.20 1.35 9.97
CA PRO A 79 2.30 2.31 9.94
C PRO A 79 3.06 2.37 8.60
N PRO A 80 3.32 1.26 7.88
CA PRO A 80 3.85 1.31 6.52
C PRO A 80 2.95 2.07 5.53
N VAL A 81 1.62 1.96 5.64
CA VAL A 81 0.66 2.73 4.84
C VAL A 81 0.78 4.21 5.17
N ALA A 82 0.81 4.57 6.46
CA ALA A 82 0.99 5.95 6.89
C ALA A 82 2.31 6.54 6.36
N LEU A 83 3.41 5.78 6.42
CA LEU A 83 4.70 6.16 5.86
C LEU A 83 4.60 6.42 4.35
N LYS A 84 3.95 5.53 3.60
CA LYS A 84 3.76 5.69 2.15
C LYS A 84 2.94 6.93 1.83
N LEU A 85 1.83 7.15 2.52
CA LEU A 85 0.95 8.31 2.33
C LEU A 85 1.65 9.62 2.69
N ALA A 86 2.43 9.65 3.77
CA ALA A 86 3.23 10.82 4.13
C ALA A 86 4.29 11.14 3.06
N SER A 87 4.99 10.12 2.56
CA SER A 87 6.02 10.28 1.53
C SER A 87 5.45 10.77 0.20
N THR A 88 4.31 10.22 -0.25
CA THR A 88 3.64 10.66 -1.48
C THR A 88 2.93 12.00 -1.31
N GLY A 89 2.37 12.28 -0.14
CA GLY A 89 1.76 13.57 0.22
C GLY A 89 2.78 14.71 0.24
N TYR A 90 3.99 14.45 0.72
CA TYR A 90 5.10 15.40 0.62
C TYR A 90 5.42 15.76 -0.84
N ARG A 91 5.48 14.76 -1.73
CA ARG A 91 5.67 15.02 -3.18
C ARG A 91 4.51 15.78 -3.80
N PHE A 92 3.27 15.42 -3.44
CA PHE A 92 2.06 16.08 -3.91
C PHE A 92 2.07 17.56 -3.52
N THR A 93 2.32 17.88 -2.26
CA THR A 93 2.37 19.26 -1.77
C THR A 93 3.48 20.07 -2.45
N ARG A 94 4.70 19.51 -2.57
CA ARG A 94 5.80 20.14 -3.33
C ARG A 94 5.43 20.41 -4.79
N TYR A 95 4.76 19.47 -5.44
CA TYR A 95 4.36 19.60 -6.85
C TYR A 95 3.32 20.71 -7.07
N TYR A 96 2.29 20.77 -6.22
CA TYR A 96 1.16 21.69 -6.42
C TYR A 96 1.34 23.05 -5.75
N LEU A 97 2.12 23.14 -4.67
CA LEU A 97 2.27 24.36 -3.87
C LEU A 97 3.68 24.96 -3.94
N GLY A 98 4.68 24.20 -4.41
CA GLY A 98 6.10 24.55 -4.27
C GLY A 98 6.79 25.22 -5.47
N GLY A 99 6.06 25.60 -6.53
CA GLY A 99 6.60 26.41 -7.63
C GLY A 99 7.72 25.79 -8.49
N ALA A 100 8.12 24.54 -8.26
CA ALA A 100 9.23 23.91 -8.97
C ALA A 100 8.91 23.70 -10.46
N VAL A 101 9.68 24.41 -11.31
CA VAL A 101 9.61 24.38 -12.79
C VAL A 101 9.89 22.98 -13.35
N GLU A 102 10.51 22.08 -12.57
CA GLU A 102 10.85 20.73 -13.00
C GLU A 102 9.65 19.75 -13.10
N GLY A 103 8.46 20.11 -12.59
CA GLY A 103 7.37 19.14 -12.41
C GLY A 103 6.48 18.83 -13.62
N ARG A 104 6.28 19.76 -14.56
CA ARG A 104 5.23 19.57 -15.61
C ARG A 104 5.60 18.55 -16.67
N ALA A 105 6.89 18.38 -16.98
CA ALA A 105 7.35 17.42 -17.99
C ALA A 105 7.32 15.97 -17.48
N ASP A 106 7.36 15.76 -16.16
CA ASP A 106 7.41 14.44 -15.51
C ASP A 106 6.08 14.08 -14.81
N ALA A 107 5.01 14.82 -15.11
CA ALA A 107 3.71 14.60 -14.52
C ALA A 107 3.21 13.17 -14.84
N PRO A 108 2.76 12.39 -13.84
CA PRO A 108 2.18 11.09 -14.09
C PRO A 108 1.00 11.21 -15.08
N PRO A 109 0.78 10.21 -15.95
CA PRO A 109 -0.34 10.25 -16.89
C PRO A 109 -1.66 10.58 -16.19
N ALA A 110 -2.51 11.36 -16.85
CA ALA A 110 -3.74 11.90 -16.25
C ALA A 110 -4.62 10.84 -15.57
N LEU A 111 -4.74 9.65 -16.17
CA LEU A 111 -5.45 8.50 -15.59
C LEU A 111 -4.92 8.12 -14.20
N PHE A 112 -3.60 7.98 -14.06
CA PHE A 112 -2.98 7.61 -12.78
C PHE A 112 -3.13 8.72 -11.74
N ARG A 113 -2.96 9.97 -12.18
CA ARG A 113 -2.98 11.14 -11.32
C ARG A 113 -4.37 11.48 -10.78
N PHE A 114 -5.40 11.37 -11.62
CA PHE A 114 -6.74 11.87 -11.29
C PHE A 114 -7.76 10.77 -10.97
N ILE A 115 -7.47 9.51 -11.30
CA ILE A 115 -8.39 8.40 -11.05
C ILE A 115 -7.73 7.36 -10.14
N VAL A 116 -6.64 6.73 -10.58
CA VAL A 116 -6.05 5.59 -9.85
C VAL A 116 -5.53 6.01 -8.47
N ALA A 117 -4.77 7.10 -8.37
CA ALA A 117 -4.20 7.54 -7.10
C ALA A 117 -5.29 8.00 -6.09
N PRO A 118 -6.27 8.84 -6.45
CA PRO A 118 -7.37 9.18 -5.54
C PRO A 118 -8.18 7.97 -5.08
N LEU A 119 -8.54 7.07 -6.00
CA LEU A 119 -9.27 5.85 -5.64
C LEU A 119 -8.45 4.95 -4.72
N LEU A 120 -7.15 4.79 -4.99
CA LEU A 120 -6.25 4.00 -4.14
C LEU A 120 -6.17 4.58 -2.72
N VAL A 121 -6.00 5.90 -2.59
CA VAL A 121 -5.95 6.56 -1.27
C VAL A 121 -7.29 6.44 -0.55
N ALA A 122 -8.40 6.77 -1.22
CA ALA A 122 -9.73 6.74 -0.61
C ALA A 122 -10.11 5.31 -0.16
N SER A 123 -9.93 4.32 -1.03
CA SER A 123 -10.21 2.92 -0.70
C SER A 123 -9.32 2.38 0.42
N THR A 124 -8.04 2.78 0.46
CA THR A 124 -7.15 2.46 1.59
C THR A 124 -7.74 2.98 2.90
N LEU A 125 -8.10 4.26 2.96
CA LEU A 125 -8.69 4.86 4.16
C LEU A 125 -10.01 4.19 4.57
N VAL A 126 -10.88 3.88 3.60
CA VAL A 126 -12.15 3.18 3.85
C VAL A 126 -11.89 1.80 4.44
N VAL A 127 -10.99 1.00 3.85
CA VAL A 127 -10.67 -0.36 4.32
C VAL A 127 -10.11 -0.34 5.74
N PHE A 128 -9.18 0.57 6.05
CA PHE A 128 -8.63 0.67 7.41
C PHE A 128 -9.66 1.17 8.42
N ALA A 129 -10.40 2.24 8.11
CA ALA A 129 -11.40 2.80 9.02
C ALA A 129 -12.50 1.78 9.33
N SER A 130 -13.06 1.13 8.30
CA SER A 130 -14.06 0.08 8.47
C SER A 130 -13.49 -1.18 9.13
N GLY A 131 -12.26 -1.58 8.82
CA GLY A 131 -11.63 -2.75 9.43
C GLY A 131 -11.37 -2.56 10.94
N LEU A 132 -10.95 -1.36 11.34
CA LEU A 132 -10.78 -1.00 12.74
C LEU A 132 -12.12 -0.92 13.48
N GLU A 133 -13.15 -0.37 12.84
CA GLU A 133 -14.51 -0.36 13.41
C GLU A 133 -15.01 -1.78 13.64
N LEU A 134 -14.94 -2.64 12.61
CA LEU A 134 -15.41 -4.02 12.70
C LEU A 134 -14.63 -4.80 13.76
N TRP A 135 -13.31 -4.61 13.83
CA TRP A 135 -12.48 -5.23 14.86
C TRP A 135 -12.82 -4.75 16.27
N ALA A 136 -13.15 -3.47 16.46
CA ALA A 136 -13.42 -2.90 17.78
C ALA A 136 -14.87 -3.08 18.25
N PHE A 137 -15.83 -3.12 17.33
CA PHE A 137 -17.25 -3.02 17.67
C PHE A 137 -18.12 -4.11 17.02
N GLY A 138 -17.54 -4.96 16.18
CA GLY A 138 -18.28 -6.05 15.55
C GLY A 138 -19.29 -5.49 14.55
N LEU A 139 -20.58 -5.72 14.81
CA LEU A 139 -21.67 -5.17 14.00
C LEU A 139 -22.54 -4.17 14.79
N ALA A 140 -22.05 -3.67 15.93
CA ALA A 140 -22.82 -2.80 16.81
C ALA A 140 -23.28 -1.50 16.13
N TYR A 141 -22.51 -0.98 15.17
CA TYR A 141 -22.84 0.23 14.40
C TYR A 141 -23.40 -0.07 13.01
N GLY A 142 -23.87 -1.30 12.76
CA GLY A 142 -24.59 -1.70 11.56
C GLY A 142 -23.73 -2.44 10.53
N ARG A 143 -24.42 -3.15 9.62
CA ARG A 143 -23.76 -3.97 8.58
C ARG A 143 -23.10 -3.14 7.48
N GLU A 144 -23.35 -1.84 7.43
CA GLU A 144 -22.77 -0.96 6.41
C GLU A 144 -21.25 -0.88 6.50
N TRP A 145 -20.66 -1.05 7.68
CA TRP A 145 -19.21 -1.13 7.85
C TRP A 145 -18.61 -2.35 7.16
N MET A 146 -19.30 -3.49 7.20
CA MET A 146 -18.92 -4.70 6.46
C MET A 146 -19.00 -4.47 4.94
N THR A 147 -20.08 -3.83 4.49
CA THR A 147 -20.25 -3.46 3.08
C THR A 147 -19.13 -2.52 2.62
N ALA A 148 -18.86 -1.47 3.40
CA ALA A 148 -17.81 -0.49 3.13
C ALA A 148 -16.42 -1.14 3.10
N HIS A 149 -16.12 -2.04 4.04
CA HIS A 149 -14.87 -2.79 4.07
C HIS A 149 -14.70 -3.66 2.81
N THR A 150 -15.75 -4.40 2.45
CA THR A 150 -15.73 -5.33 1.32
C THR A 150 -15.62 -4.58 -0.02
N VAL A 151 -16.48 -3.58 -0.25
CA VAL A 151 -16.45 -2.77 -1.48
C VAL A 151 -15.15 -1.98 -1.56
N GLY A 152 -14.72 -1.37 -0.45
CA GLY A 152 -13.44 -0.69 -0.33
C GLY A 152 -12.27 -1.62 -0.69
N ALA A 153 -12.27 -2.86 -0.20
CA ALA A 153 -11.23 -3.84 -0.51
C ALA A 153 -11.18 -4.19 -2.00
N VAL A 154 -12.34 -4.31 -2.67
CA VAL A 154 -12.41 -4.51 -4.13
C VAL A 154 -11.78 -3.34 -4.88
N VAL A 155 -12.18 -2.11 -4.55
CA VAL A 155 -11.62 -0.90 -5.17
C VAL A 155 -10.12 -0.78 -4.89
N LEU A 156 -9.70 -1.10 -3.67
CA LEU A 156 -8.30 -1.10 -3.25
C LEU A 156 -7.48 -2.05 -4.11
N VAL A 157 -7.94 -3.28 -4.33
CA VAL A 157 -7.18 -4.27 -5.11
C VAL A 157 -7.15 -3.94 -6.58
N LEU A 158 -8.26 -3.49 -7.18
CA LEU A 158 -8.25 -3.03 -8.56
C LEU A 158 -7.31 -1.84 -8.76
N SER A 159 -7.38 -0.85 -7.87
CA SER A 159 -6.52 0.35 -7.92
C SER A 159 -5.06 0.01 -7.65
N SER A 160 -4.78 -0.89 -6.72
CA SER A 160 -3.42 -1.36 -6.41
C SER A 160 -2.84 -2.15 -7.57
N GLY A 161 -3.62 -3.03 -8.22
CA GLY A 161 -3.19 -3.77 -9.40
C GLY A 161 -2.78 -2.82 -10.53
N ALA A 162 -3.64 -1.85 -10.86
CA ALA A 162 -3.32 -0.82 -11.84
C ALA A 162 -2.09 0.03 -11.43
N HIS A 163 -2.00 0.43 -10.16
CA HIS A 163 -0.89 1.22 -9.65
C HIS A 163 0.44 0.47 -9.75
N VAL A 164 0.48 -0.80 -9.31
CA VAL A 164 1.67 -1.65 -9.34
C VAL A 164 2.11 -1.90 -10.78
N THR A 165 1.21 -2.31 -11.68
CA THR A 165 1.58 -2.55 -13.09
C THR A 165 2.19 -1.32 -13.75
N GLY A 166 1.63 -0.13 -13.49
CA GLY A 166 2.14 1.13 -14.02
C GLY A 166 3.49 1.58 -13.44
N HIS A 167 3.88 1.10 -12.26
CA HIS A 167 5.06 1.60 -11.53
C HIS A 167 6.10 0.53 -11.17
N LEU A 168 5.86 -0.74 -11.53
CA LEU A 168 6.65 -1.89 -11.07
C LEU A 168 8.13 -1.73 -11.39
N ARG A 169 8.48 -1.50 -12.66
CA ARG A 169 9.87 -1.40 -13.11
C ARG A 169 10.63 -0.25 -12.47
N ARG A 170 10.04 0.95 -12.46
CA ARG A 170 10.65 2.13 -11.83
C ARG A 170 10.89 1.90 -10.33
N SER A 171 9.89 1.34 -9.65
CA SER A 171 9.99 1.04 -8.22
C SER A 171 11.03 -0.05 -7.95
N ALA A 172 11.07 -1.11 -8.75
CA ALA A 172 12.05 -2.19 -8.62
C ALA A 172 13.48 -1.69 -8.86
N ALA A 173 13.71 -0.87 -9.90
CA ALA A 173 15.01 -0.26 -10.14
C ALA A 173 15.46 0.61 -8.96
N ALA A 174 14.57 1.47 -8.45
CA ALA A 174 14.86 2.31 -7.28
C ALA A 174 15.19 1.48 -6.03
N VAL A 175 14.49 0.37 -5.80
CA VAL A 175 14.79 -0.57 -4.68
C VAL A 175 16.15 -1.23 -4.90
N ILE A 176 16.45 -1.74 -6.09
CA ILE A 176 17.73 -2.39 -6.39
C ILE A 176 18.89 -1.42 -6.22
N GLU A 177 18.78 -0.20 -6.74
CA GLU A 177 19.79 0.84 -6.54
C GLU A 177 19.97 1.18 -5.06
N GLU A 178 18.87 1.24 -4.32
CA GLU A 178 18.91 1.52 -2.89
C GLU A 178 19.59 0.40 -2.11
N LEU A 179 19.38 -0.87 -2.46
CA LEU A 179 20.03 -2.02 -1.83
C LEU A 179 21.51 -2.13 -2.20
N ARG A 180 21.87 -1.83 -3.45
CA ARG A 180 23.26 -1.86 -3.95
C ARG A 180 24.10 -0.67 -3.48
N ALA A 181 23.49 0.43 -3.05
CA ALA A 181 24.24 1.55 -2.51
C ALA A 181 25.01 1.11 -1.25
N SER A 182 26.35 1.16 -1.33
CA SER A 182 27.26 0.93 -0.21
C SER A 182 27.11 2.03 0.85
N ALA A 183 26.07 1.92 1.66
CA ALA A 183 25.70 2.74 2.82
C ALA A 183 26.35 4.15 2.94
N PRO A 184 26.08 5.10 2.02
CA PRO A 184 26.17 6.51 2.39
C PRO A 184 25.09 6.78 3.46
N HIS A 185 25.36 7.66 4.43
CA HIS A 185 24.49 7.96 5.59
C HIS A 185 22.97 8.05 5.24
N GLY A 186 22.62 8.63 4.10
CA GLY A 186 21.22 8.74 3.65
C GLY A 186 20.50 7.42 3.36
N ALA A 187 21.19 6.36 2.91
CA ALA A 187 20.58 5.06 2.67
C ALA A 187 20.23 4.34 3.99
N SER A 188 21.09 4.48 5.01
CA SER A 188 20.83 3.92 6.34
C SER A 188 19.56 4.49 6.96
N ILE A 189 19.38 5.82 6.89
CA ILE A 189 18.22 6.52 7.44
C ILE A 189 16.92 6.02 6.78
N ARG A 190 16.87 5.95 5.44
CA ARG A 190 15.67 5.48 4.73
C ARG A 190 15.30 4.05 5.09
N ARG A 191 16.29 3.16 5.14
CA ARG A 191 16.08 1.76 5.55
C ARG A 191 15.58 1.68 6.99
N SER A 192 16.17 2.45 7.91
CA SER A 192 15.74 2.50 9.32
C SER A 192 14.32 3.05 9.48
N ILE A 193 13.89 4.02 8.65
CA ILE A 193 12.50 4.52 8.67
C ILE A 193 11.51 3.42 8.24
N VAL A 194 11.84 2.66 7.18
CA VAL A 194 10.99 1.55 6.71
C VAL A 194 10.98 0.39 7.71
N ILE A 195 12.14 0.02 8.26
CA ILE A 195 12.22 -1.01 9.30
C ILE A 195 11.46 -0.55 10.54
N GLY A 196 11.62 0.71 10.95
CA GLY A 196 10.92 1.29 12.09
C GLY A 196 9.40 1.27 11.91
N SER A 197 8.87 1.54 10.71
CA SER A 197 7.44 1.43 10.45
C SER A 197 6.94 -0.02 10.50
N LEU A 198 7.73 -0.99 10.02
CA LEU A 198 7.40 -2.41 10.15
C LEU A 198 7.41 -2.88 11.60
N VAL A 199 8.42 -2.47 12.39
CA VAL A 199 8.50 -2.78 13.83
C VAL A 199 7.34 -2.16 14.58
N LEU A 200 6.98 -0.92 14.27
CA LEU A 200 5.81 -0.26 14.86
C LEU A 200 4.51 -0.97 14.48
N GLY A 201 4.39 -1.44 13.23
CA GLY A 201 3.24 -2.22 12.79
C GLY A 201 3.16 -3.57 13.50
N LEU A 202 4.30 -4.23 13.70
CA LEU A 202 4.36 -5.48 14.45
C LEU A 202 3.97 -5.26 15.91
N ALA A 203 4.48 -4.21 16.55
CA ALA A 203 4.10 -3.85 17.91
C ALA A 203 2.60 -3.57 18.02
N LEU A 204 2.02 -2.85 17.05
CA LEU A 204 0.58 -2.59 17.00
C LEU A 204 -0.24 -3.88 16.81
N ALA A 205 0.21 -4.79 15.93
CA ALA A 205 -0.43 -6.08 15.73
C ALA A 205 -0.36 -6.97 16.97
N LEU A 206 0.76 -6.98 17.69
CA LEU A 206 0.87 -7.70 18.96
C LEU A 206 0.01 -7.07 20.05
N ALA A 207 -0.04 -5.73 20.11
CA ALA A 207 -0.89 -5.02 21.06
C ALA A 207 -2.38 -5.27 20.81
N SER A 208 -2.81 -5.49 19.57
CA SER A 208 -4.21 -5.79 19.28
C SER A 208 -4.67 -7.14 19.82
N LEU A 209 -3.75 -8.08 20.09
CA LEU A 209 -4.05 -9.35 20.77
C LEU A 209 -4.47 -9.18 22.23
N LEU A 210 -4.19 -8.01 22.83
CA LEU A 210 -4.63 -7.67 24.19
C LEU A 210 -6.12 -7.32 24.25
N TYR A 211 -6.78 -7.18 23.09
CA TYR A 211 -8.18 -6.85 22.96
C TYR A 211 -8.96 -8.00 22.32
N ALA A 212 -10.01 -8.47 23.00
CA ALA A 212 -10.90 -9.49 22.49
C ALA A 212 -11.93 -8.87 21.54
N SER A 213 -11.71 -9.03 20.24
CA SER A 213 -12.62 -8.51 19.23
C SER A 213 -14.02 -9.12 19.36
N PRO A 214 -15.09 -8.30 19.39
CA PRO A 214 -16.47 -8.80 19.38
C PRO A 214 -16.91 -9.30 18.00
N PHE A 215 -16.09 -9.14 16.95
CA PHE A 215 -16.43 -9.61 15.63
C PHE A 215 -16.47 -11.14 15.62
N PRO A 216 -17.64 -11.75 15.35
CA PRO A 216 -17.80 -13.18 15.50
C PRO A 216 -16.91 -13.91 14.49
N PRO A 217 -16.21 -14.98 14.90
CA PRO A 217 -15.53 -15.87 13.96
C PRO A 217 -16.51 -16.57 12.98
N ASN A 218 -17.83 -16.36 13.13
CA ASN A 218 -18.88 -17.21 12.59
C ASN A 218 -19.95 -16.45 11.76
N ALA A 219 -19.75 -15.19 11.34
CA ALA A 219 -20.77 -14.42 10.60
C ALA A 219 -20.91 -14.79 9.10
N ALA A 220 -20.84 -16.08 8.77
CA ALA A 220 -21.12 -16.60 7.43
C ALA A 220 -22.26 -17.63 7.52
N GLY A 221 -23.48 -17.17 7.80
CA GLY A 221 -24.63 -18.06 7.90
C GLY A 221 -25.98 -17.42 8.23
N ALA A 222 -26.15 -16.11 8.02
CA ALA A 222 -27.46 -15.44 8.08
C ALA A 222 -27.65 -14.54 6.85
#